data_AF-A0A3C1XC15-F1
#
_entry.id   AF-A0A3C1XC15-F1
#
_cell.length_a   1.000
_cell.length_b   1.000
_cell.length_c   1.000
_cell.angle_alpha   90.00
_cell.angle_beta   90.00
_cell.angle_gamma   90.00
#
_symmetry.space_group_name_H-M   'P 1'
#
loop_
_entity.id
_entity.type
_entity.pdbx_description
1 polymer ?
#
loop_
_entity_poly.entity_id
_entity_poly.type
_entity_poly.pdbx_seq_one_letter_code
_entity_poly.pdbx_strand_id
1 'polypeptide(L)'
;FSKEHNRYIKLLVDGRPLTLIKDGNIRVEECLKNGISANDLMFKLRSNGIYKIDNVKRAILEQNGQLTLIEFGEENVKYPLIVDGQVNLDVLEVIDKNAEWVESQILEQGYNKIGEIYLGE
;
A
#
# COMPACT_ATOMS: atom_id res chain seq x y z
N PHE A 1 -1.68 7.11 24.81
CA PHE A 1 -3.05 6.94 24.30
C PHE A 1 -3.61 8.18 23.57
N SER A 2 -2.78 9.02 22.92
CA SER A 2 -3.27 10.21 22.17
C SER A 2 -2.65 10.38 20.79
N LYS A 3 -2.01 9.34 20.23
CA LYS A 3 -1.41 9.41 18.88
C LYS A 3 -2.38 9.07 17.74
N GLU A 4 -3.57 8.58 18.03
CA GLU A 4 -4.44 7.92 17.05
C GLU A 4 -5.41 8.83 16.27
N HIS A 5 -5.57 10.09 16.67
CA HIS A 5 -6.71 10.91 16.21
C HIS A 5 -6.38 11.98 15.16
N ASN A 6 -5.19 11.98 14.58
CA ASN A 6 -4.85 12.98 13.57
C ASN A 6 -4.12 12.35 12.38
N ARG A 7 -4.88 12.12 11.30
CA ARG A 7 -4.42 11.55 10.01
C ARG A 7 -3.23 12.30 9.42
N TYR A 8 -3.15 13.62 9.62
CA TYR A 8 -2.00 14.43 9.19
C TYR A 8 -0.75 14.19 10.06
N ILE A 9 -0.93 13.94 11.36
CA ILE A 9 0.17 13.58 12.27
C ILE A 9 0.63 12.15 11.99
N LYS A 10 -0.28 11.22 11.67
CA LYS A 10 0.04 9.84 11.25
C LYS A 10 0.89 9.82 9.96
N LEU A 11 0.50 10.59 8.95
CA LEU A 11 1.26 10.76 7.69
C LEU A 11 2.67 11.39 7.88
N LEU A 12 2.84 12.28 8.86
CA LEU A 12 4.13 12.94 9.15
C LEU A 12 5.03 12.10 10.08
N VAL A 13 4.46 11.31 10.98
CA VAL A 13 5.19 10.52 11.98
C VAL A 13 5.55 9.14 11.45
N ASP A 14 4.68 8.53 10.65
CA ASP A 14 4.86 7.16 10.18
C ASP A 14 5.55 7.14 8.79
N GLY A 15 5.35 8.16 7.95
CA GLY A 15 5.88 8.25 6.58
C GLY A 15 4.83 7.88 5.53
N ARG A 16 5.17 7.85 4.24
CA ARG A 16 4.26 7.34 3.19
C ARG A 16 4.88 6.09 2.55
N PRO A 17 4.11 5.02 2.31
CA PRO A 17 4.61 3.88 1.56
C PRO A 17 5.04 4.32 0.16
N LEU A 18 6.10 3.71 -0.36
CA LEU A 18 6.73 4.13 -1.60
C LEU A 18 6.61 3.05 -2.67
N THR A 19 5.90 3.36 -3.76
CA THR A 19 5.84 2.44 -4.90
C THR A 19 7.16 2.48 -5.68
N LEU A 20 7.91 1.37 -5.65
CA LEU A 20 9.21 1.22 -6.33
C LEU A 20 9.10 0.55 -7.70
N ILE A 21 8.12 -0.34 -7.89
CA ILE A 21 7.85 -1.01 -9.16
C ILE A 21 6.36 -0.88 -9.44
N LYS A 22 6.01 -0.52 -10.68
CA LYS A 22 4.63 -0.49 -11.19
C LYS A 22 4.60 -1.11 -12.58
N ASP A 23 3.74 -2.11 -12.76
CA ASP A 23 3.52 -2.85 -13.99
C ASP A 23 4.84 -3.34 -14.63
N GLY A 24 5.70 -4.00 -13.83
CA GLY A 24 7.01 -4.49 -14.26
C GLY A 24 8.09 -3.43 -14.44
N ASN A 25 7.77 -2.14 -14.25
CA ASN A 25 8.72 -1.04 -14.47
C ASN A 25 9.20 -0.44 -13.16
N ILE A 26 10.53 -0.33 -12.99
CA ILE A 26 11.12 0.33 -11.82
C ILE A 26 10.89 1.84 -11.91
N ARG A 27 10.38 2.43 -10.85
CA ARG A 27 10.27 3.88 -10.67
C ARG A 27 11.62 4.44 -10.22
N VAL A 28 12.53 4.59 -11.17
CA VAL A 28 13.94 4.99 -10.91
C VAL A 28 14.03 6.30 -10.14
N GLU A 29 13.26 7.32 -10.51
CA GLU A 29 13.27 8.59 -9.78
C GLU A 29 12.89 8.44 -8.31
N GLU A 30 11.88 7.64 -8.00
CA GLU A 30 11.43 7.39 -6.63
C GLU A 30 12.49 6.63 -5.83
N CYS A 31 13.15 5.66 -6.46
CA CYS A 31 14.27 4.95 -5.84
C CYS A 31 15.41 5.92 -5.50
N LEU A 32 15.81 6.77 -6.44
CA LEU A 32 16.91 7.72 -6.25
C LEU A 32 16.57 8.80 -5.22
N LYS A 33 15.37 9.39 -5.27
CA LYS A 33 14.90 10.40 -4.30
C LYS A 33 14.90 9.88 -2.86
N ASN A 34 14.71 8.58 -2.67
CA ASN A 34 14.64 7.92 -1.37
C ASN A 34 15.90 7.11 -1.03
N GLY A 35 16.99 7.26 -1.80
CA GLY A 35 18.28 6.62 -1.50
C GLY A 35 18.29 5.09 -1.65
N ILE A 36 17.38 4.53 -2.43
CA ILE A 36 17.24 3.09 -2.65
C ILE A 36 18.10 2.70 -3.85
N SER A 37 19.16 1.93 -3.60
CA SER A 37 20.00 1.40 -4.67
C SER A 37 19.31 0.25 -5.40
N ALA A 38 19.72 0.02 -6.65
CA ALA A 38 19.26 -1.15 -7.41
C ALA A 38 19.62 -2.47 -6.71
N ASN A 39 20.75 -2.51 -6.00
CA ASN A 39 21.17 -3.67 -5.22
C ASN A 39 20.23 -3.91 -4.03
N ASP A 40 19.81 -2.86 -3.31
CA ASP A 40 18.88 -2.98 -2.19
C ASP A 40 17.50 -3.46 -2.66
N LEU A 41 16.99 -2.87 -3.75
CA LEU A 41 15.72 -3.29 -4.34
C LEU A 41 15.78 -4.76 -4.75
N MET A 42 16.83 -5.17 -5.47
CA MET A 42 16.97 -6.56 -5.91
C MET A 42 17.19 -7.52 -4.73
N PHE A 43 17.89 -7.11 -3.68
CA PHE A 43 18.04 -7.90 -2.46
C PHE A 43 16.70 -8.12 -1.75
N LYS A 44 15.88 -7.07 -1.62
CA LYS A 44 14.53 -7.17 -1.04
C LYS A 44 13.62 -8.05 -1.87
N LEU A 45 13.67 -7.93 -3.20
CA LEU A 45 12.92 -8.80 -4.12
C LEU A 45 13.31 -10.28 -3.94
N ARG A 46 14.62 -10.59 -3.96
CA ARG A 46 15.12 -11.96 -3.78
C ARG A 46 14.78 -12.54 -2.41
N SER A 47 14.83 -11.72 -1.37
CA SER A 47 14.44 -12.13 -0.01
C SER A 47 12.96 -12.53 0.08
N ASN A 48 12.13 -12.08 -0.86
CA ASN A 48 10.73 -12.47 -1.00
C ASN A 48 10.49 -13.49 -2.14
N GLY A 49 11.54 -14.15 -2.64
CA GLY A 49 11.41 -15.18 -3.68
C GLY A 49 11.29 -14.65 -5.12
N ILE A 50 11.40 -13.33 -5.33
CA ILE A 50 11.33 -12.72 -6.66
C ILE A 50 12.72 -12.59 -7.28
N TYR A 51 12.92 -13.24 -8.42
CA TYR A 51 14.19 -13.23 -9.17
C TYR A 51 14.12 -12.45 -10.48
N LYS A 52 12.91 -12.09 -10.94
CA LYS A 52 12.69 -11.33 -12.17
C LYS A 52 11.70 -10.21 -11.90
N ILE A 53 12.09 -8.98 -12.22
CA ILE A 53 11.27 -7.78 -12.03
C ILE A 53 10.01 -7.84 -12.92
N ASP A 54 10.11 -8.46 -14.09
CA ASP A 54 8.99 -8.61 -15.04
C ASP A 54 7.80 -9.38 -14.46
N ASN A 55 8.01 -10.19 -13.42
CA ASN A 55 6.93 -10.89 -12.72
C ASN A 55 6.17 -9.97 -11.75
N VAL A 56 6.73 -8.82 -11.41
CA VAL A 56 6.23 -7.93 -10.37
C VAL A 56 5.30 -6.88 -10.98
N LYS A 57 4.01 -7.01 -10.70
CA LYS A 57 3.01 -5.97 -11.00
C LYS A 57 3.21 -4.75 -10.12
N ARG A 58 3.48 -4.94 -8.81
CA ARG A 58 3.75 -3.81 -7.91
C ARG A 58 4.72 -4.21 -6.78
N ALA A 59 5.63 -3.32 -6.45
CA ALA A 59 6.47 -3.43 -5.25
C ALA A 59 6.38 -2.14 -4.45
N ILE A 60 5.95 -2.25 -3.19
CA ILE A 60 5.69 -1.12 -2.30
C ILE A 60 6.62 -1.26 -1.10
N LEU A 61 7.46 -0.26 -0.88
CA LEU A 61 8.30 -0.18 0.31
C LEU A 61 7.49 0.45 1.43
N GLU A 62 7.17 -0.37 2.43
CA GLU A 62 6.54 0.06 3.66
C GLU A 62 7.53 0.84 4.54
N GLN A 63 7.01 1.64 5.45
CA GLN A 63 7.81 2.51 6.34
C GLN A 63 8.75 1.70 7.26
N ASN A 64 8.34 0.49 7.64
CA ASN A 64 9.15 -0.44 8.42
C ASN A 64 10.28 -1.09 7.59
N GLY A 65 10.42 -0.71 6.31
CA GLY A 65 11.43 -1.21 5.39
C GLY A 65 11.07 -2.52 4.70
N GLN A 66 9.91 -3.12 4.99
CA GLN A 66 9.41 -4.31 4.31
C GLN A 66 8.93 -3.97 2.90
N LEU A 67 9.01 -4.95 2.01
CA LEU A 67 8.56 -4.81 0.64
C LEU A 67 7.30 -5.64 0.47
N THR A 68 6.17 -5.00 0.21
CA THR A 68 4.95 -5.68 -0.18
C THR A 68 4.96 -5.87 -1.70
N LEU A 69 4.68 -7.10 -2.14
CA LEU A 69 4.82 -7.51 -3.53
C LEU A 69 3.50 -8.03 -4.08
N ILE A 70 3.22 -7.65 -5.32
CA ILE A 70 2.09 -8.13 -6.10
C ILE A 70 2.66 -8.65 -7.41
N GLU A 71 2.52 -9.95 -7.66
CA GLU A 71 2.94 -10.56 -8.92
C GLU A 71 1.83 -10.50 -9.98
N PHE A 72 2.22 -10.58 -11.26
CA PHE A 72 1.25 -10.76 -12.34
C PHE A 72 0.61 -12.16 -12.25
N GLY A 73 -0.72 -12.22 -12.15
CA GLY A 73 -1.47 -13.48 -12.11
C GLY A 73 -1.89 -13.95 -10.71
N GLU A 74 -1.40 -13.30 -9.64
CA GLU A 74 -2.01 -13.43 -8.32
C GLU A 74 -3.28 -12.56 -8.24
N GLU A 75 -4.34 -13.10 -7.62
CA GLU A 75 -5.46 -12.26 -7.17
C GLU A 75 -4.89 -11.20 -6.22
N ASN A 76 -5.27 -9.94 -6.44
CA ASN A 76 -4.69 -8.80 -5.73
C ASN A 76 -4.59 -9.12 -4.24
N VAL A 77 -3.39 -8.98 -3.67
CA VAL A 77 -3.16 -9.10 -2.22
C VAL A 77 -4.29 -8.34 -1.52
N LYS A 78 -5.03 -9.05 -0.65
CA LYS A 78 -6.13 -8.45 0.10
C LYS A 78 -5.53 -7.50 1.13
N TYR A 79 -5.44 -6.24 0.75
CA TYR A 79 -5.06 -5.19 1.67
C TYR A 79 -6.29 -4.76 2.45
N PRO A 80 -6.20 -4.63 3.78
CA PRO A 80 -7.30 -4.07 4.53
C PRO A 80 -7.49 -2.61 4.13
N LEU A 81 -8.61 -2.33 3.47
CA LEU A 81 -9.05 -1.00 3.03
C LEU A 81 -9.52 -0.15 4.20
N ILE A 82 -10.07 -0.80 5.22
CA ILE A 82 -10.52 -0.19 6.46
C ILE A 82 -9.79 -0.88 7.61
N VAL A 83 -9.12 -0.09 8.46
CA VAL A 83 -8.45 -0.55 9.68
C VAL A 83 -8.81 0.41 10.80
N ASP A 84 -9.29 -0.13 11.92
CA ASP A 84 -9.72 0.63 13.10
C ASP A 84 -10.77 1.73 12.77
N GLY A 85 -11.70 1.42 11.86
CA GLY A 85 -12.74 2.39 11.43
C GLY A 85 -12.21 3.54 10.58
N GLN A 86 -11.01 3.41 10.00
CA GLN A 86 -10.39 4.41 9.13
C GLN A 86 -10.01 3.82 7.78
N VAL A 87 -10.27 4.58 6.72
CA VAL A 87 -9.86 4.20 5.36
C VAL A 87 -8.35 4.40 5.19
N ASN A 88 -7.69 3.35 4.69
CA ASN A 88 -6.31 3.39 4.27
C ASN A 88 -6.20 3.94 2.84
N LEU A 89 -5.94 5.25 2.71
CA LEU A 89 -5.82 5.90 1.40
C LEU A 89 -4.66 5.37 0.56
N ASP A 90 -3.57 4.98 1.20
CA ASP A 90 -2.38 4.54 0.49
C ASP A 90 -2.68 3.23 -0.26
N VAL A 91 -3.45 2.34 0.37
CA VAL A 91 -3.97 1.13 -0.26
C VAL A 91 -4.93 1.48 -1.41
N LEU A 92 -5.80 2.49 -1.25
CA LEU A 92 -6.70 2.90 -2.32
C LEU A 92 -5.94 3.39 -3.56
N GLU A 93 -4.87 4.17 -3.37
CA GLU A 93 -3.97 4.54 -4.48
C GLU A 93 -3.33 3.29 -5.12
N VAL A 94 -2.99 2.29 -4.30
CA VAL A 94 -2.43 1.02 -4.78
C VAL A 94 -3.41 0.23 -5.65
N ILE A 95 -4.70 0.22 -5.30
CA ILE A 95 -5.74 -0.47 -6.08
C ILE A 95 -6.44 0.43 -7.10
N ASP A 96 -5.89 1.63 -7.33
CA ASP A 96 -6.42 2.64 -8.26
C ASP A 96 -7.91 2.99 -7.97
N LYS A 97 -8.24 3.15 -6.67
CA LYS A 97 -9.53 3.57 -6.12
C LYS A 97 -9.40 4.86 -5.31
N ASN A 98 -10.53 5.42 -4.91
CA ASN A 98 -10.62 6.63 -4.09
C ASN A 98 -11.57 6.43 -2.90
N ALA A 99 -11.66 7.45 -2.03
CA ALA A 99 -12.47 7.38 -0.82
C ALA A 99 -13.98 7.26 -1.16
N GLU A 100 -14.42 7.91 -2.22
CA GLU A 100 -15.81 7.86 -2.71
C GLU A 100 -16.21 6.45 -3.10
N TRP A 101 -15.30 5.69 -3.71
CA TRP A 101 -15.53 4.28 -4.00
C TRP A 101 -15.75 3.48 -2.70
N VAL A 102 -14.95 3.68 -1.66
CA VAL A 102 -15.15 2.99 -0.37
C VAL A 102 -16.48 3.37 0.26
N GLU A 103 -16.85 4.66 0.25
CA GLU A 103 -18.15 5.12 0.77
C GLU A 103 -19.32 4.44 0.05
N SER A 104 -19.23 4.27 -1.27
CA SER A 104 -20.26 3.54 -2.03
C SER A 104 -20.37 2.07 -1.62
N GLN A 105 -19.24 1.41 -1.35
CA GLN A 105 -19.21 -0.01 -0.99
C GLN A 105 -19.73 -0.27 0.41
N ILE A 106 -19.44 0.61 1.38
CA ILE A 106 -19.95 0.43 2.75
C ILE A 106 -21.48 0.60 2.79
N LEU A 107 -22.03 1.52 2.00
CA LEU A 107 -23.48 1.74 1.88
C LEU A 107 -24.17 0.53 1.24
N GLU A 108 -23.56 -0.03 0.19
CA GLU A 108 -24.06 -1.24 -0.48
C GLU A 108 -24.11 -2.45 0.48
N GLN A 109 -23.16 -2.53 1.42
CA GLN A 109 -23.12 -3.55 2.46
C GLN A 109 -24.01 -3.23 3.69
N GLY A 110 -24.71 -2.10 3.69
CA GLY A 110 -25.66 -1.72 4.74
C GLY A 110 -25.07 -0.94 5.93
N TYR A 111 -23.81 -0.49 5.83
CA TYR A 111 -23.18 0.37 6.82
C TYR A 111 -23.41 1.85 6.47
N ASN A 112 -23.66 2.68 7.48
CA ASN A 112 -23.92 4.11 7.26
C ASN A 112 -22.64 4.95 7.42
N LYS A 113 -21.65 4.43 8.15
CA LYS A 113 -20.40 5.13 8.46
C LYS A 113 -19.22 4.16 8.49
N ILE A 114 -18.06 4.61 8.02
CA ILE A 114 -16.81 3.82 8.05
C ILE A 114 -16.45 3.38 9.47
N GLY A 115 -16.72 4.22 10.49
CA GLY A 115 -16.44 3.89 11.89
C GLY A 115 -17.23 2.69 12.45
N GLU A 116 -18.21 2.17 11.72
CA GLU A 116 -18.94 0.94 12.06
C GLU A 116 -18.17 -0.34 11.64
N ILE A 117 -17.13 -0.19 10.83
CA ILE A 117 -16.35 -1.29 10.26
C ILE A 117 -14.95 -1.27 10.89
N TYR A 118 -14.64 -2.29 11.69
CA TYR A 118 -13.33 -2.39 12.34
C TYR A 118 -12.23 -2.84 11.36
N LEU A 119 -12.55 -3.77 10.46
CA LEU A 119 -11.65 -4.30 9.44
C LEU A 119 -12.45 -4.60 8.16
N GLY A 120 -11.95 -4.20 6.99
CA GLY A 120 -12.55 -4.52 5.69
C GLY A 120 -11.48 -4.72 4.62
N GLU A 121 -11.62 -5.74 3.78
CA GLU A 121 -10.70 -6.15 2.70
C GLU A 121 -11.41 -6.27 1.34
#